data_AF-A0A9E0GZI6-F1
#
_entry.id   AF-A0A9E0GZI6-F1
#
_cell.length_a   1.000
_cell.length_b   1.000
_cell.length_c   1.000
_cell.angle_alpha   90.00
_cell.angle_beta   90.00
_cell.angle_gamma   90.00
#
_symmetry.space_group_name_H-M   'P 1'
#
loop_
_entity.id
_entity.type
_entity.pdbx_description
1 polymer ?
#
loop_
_entity_poly.entity_id
_entity_poly.type
_entity_poly.pdbx_seq_one_letter_code
_entity_poly.pdbx_strand_id
1 'polypeptide(L)'
;MSNKECEIVQDLLPLYYDKACSEASCSFVEKHMAGCSDCQKIYNELQENNVDEVLAKESKGVLERHAKKERNAAYKAGVVIAAILLLPIVITFIVQLATGMGLGVFSVVTASMMLVAALTVVPLMSTNNRLLKCILAGVASLMLILFFVDRMNGGGNFLFWAIPTVFGISIVLFPIVICLVSLPPVLSDKKALITMTWDTLWLFLTMFIVYYHSGFTGMKDGYTVAVVLMLGVWLVFLVIRYLPVHGLMRAGISTIISVLWVVFADDFLEFILYKRKVLTISHMNLSDWSTALSINGNIFFITLVSGCAIGLVLIGIGALLMRKKNVQKMR
;
A
#
# COMPACT_ATOMS: atom_id res chain seq x y z
N MET A 1 43.89 46.86 -26.24
CA MET A 1 43.87 46.47 -24.81
C MET A 1 45.19 45.82 -24.47
N SER A 2 45.66 45.97 -23.23
CA SER A 2 46.96 45.44 -22.78
C SER A 2 46.93 43.91 -22.76
N ASN A 3 47.87 43.26 -23.44
CA ASN A 3 47.96 41.79 -23.51
C ASN A 3 48.09 41.14 -22.11
N LYS A 4 48.72 41.85 -21.16
CA LYS A 4 48.90 41.39 -19.77
C LYS A 4 47.60 41.41 -18.95
N GLU A 5 46.68 42.32 -19.25
CA GLU A 5 45.39 42.38 -18.54
C GLU A 5 44.49 41.22 -18.96
N CYS A 6 44.54 40.81 -20.23
CA CYS A 6 43.83 39.63 -20.72
C CYS A 6 44.34 38.34 -20.06
N GLU A 7 45.66 38.16 -19.93
CA GLU A 7 46.25 36.98 -19.24
C GLU A 7 45.77 36.89 -17.78
N ILE A 8 45.82 38.01 -17.04
CA ILE A 8 45.36 38.06 -15.65
C ILE A 8 43.86 37.75 -15.55
N VAL A 9 43.04 38.26 -16.47
CA VAL A 9 41.59 37.97 -16.46
C VAL A 9 41.33 36.52 -16.81
N GLN A 10 42.03 35.94 -17.79
CA GLN A 10 41.89 34.53 -18.15
C GLN A 10 42.25 33.58 -17.01
N ASP A 11 43.29 33.89 -16.24
CA ASP A 11 43.66 33.12 -15.04
C ASP A 11 42.60 33.21 -13.92
N LEU A 12 41.88 34.33 -13.85
CA LEU A 12 40.84 34.58 -12.86
C LEU A 12 39.45 34.08 -13.29
N LEU A 13 39.23 33.77 -14.58
CA LEU A 13 37.93 33.36 -15.13
C LEU A 13 37.34 32.12 -14.42
N PRO A 14 38.09 31.04 -14.13
CA PRO A 14 37.55 29.89 -13.40
C PRO A 14 37.08 30.24 -11.98
N LEU A 15 37.87 31.05 -11.26
CA LEU A 15 37.54 31.52 -9.90
C LEU A 15 36.34 32.47 -9.88
N TYR A 16 36.19 33.26 -10.95
CA TYR A 16 35.03 34.12 -11.16
C TYR A 16 33.76 33.31 -11.47
N TYR A 17 33.88 32.27 -12.30
CA TYR A 17 32.79 31.32 -12.58
C TYR A 17 32.29 30.62 -11.30
N ASP A 18 33.21 30.18 -10.43
CA ASP A 18 32.90 29.53 -9.15
C ASP A 18 32.49 30.51 -8.03
N LYS A 19 32.42 31.83 -8.31
CA LYS A 19 32.17 32.91 -7.34
C LYS A 19 33.09 32.86 -6.10
N ALA A 20 34.31 32.34 -6.28
CA ALA A 20 35.32 32.23 -5.24
C ALA A 20 36.30 33.43 -5.23
N CYS A 21 36.16 34.37 -6.16
CA CYS A 21 36.95 35.60 -6.20
C CYS A 21 36.52 36.63 -5.13
N SER A 22 37.48 37.45 -4.68
CA SER A 22 37.19 38.62 -3.85
C SER A 22 36.39 39.67 -4.64
N GLU A 23 35.55 40.49 -3.97
CA GLU A 23 34.72 41.50 -4.65
C GLU A 23 35.53 42.45 -5.54
N ALA A 24 36.74 42.82 -5.11
CA ALA A 24 37.65 43.66 -5.89
C ALA A 24 38.10 42.98 -7.20
N SER A 25 38.39 41.67 -7.13
CA SER A 25 38.79 40.86 -8.29
C SER A 25 37.61 40.61 -9.23
N CYS A 26 36.41 40.35 -8.72
CA CYS A 26 35.23 40.11 -9.56
C CYS A 26 34.81 41.41 -10.31
N SER A 27 34.85 42.57 -9.65
CA SER A 27 34.58 43.86 -10.31
C SER A 27 35.61 44.21 -11.40
N PHE A 28 36.86 43.77 -11.23
CA PHE A 28 37.90 43.94 -12.24
C PHE A 28 37.65 43.08 -13.49
N VAL A 29 37.26 41.82 -13.31
CA VAL A 29 36.89 40.91 -14.41
C VAL A 29 35.68 41.43 -15.18
N GLU A 30 34.62 41.91 -14.49
CA GLU A 30 33.42 42.47 -15.14
C GLU A 30 33.72 43.69 -16.02
N LYS A 31 34.53 44.63 -15.49
CA LYS A 31 34.93 45.85 -16.24
C LYS A 31 35.78 45.50 -17.47
N HIS A 32 36.63 44.48 -17.37
CA HIS A 32 37.46 44.04 -18.49
C HIS A 32 36.63 43.28 -19.54
N MET A 33 35.71 42.40 -19.11
CA MET A 33 34.80 41.67 -20.01
C MET A 33 33.87 42.60 -20.79
N ALA A 34 33.49 43.76 -20.23
CA ALA A 34 32.70 44.77 -20.94
C ALA A 34 33.43 45.42 -22.13
N GLY A 35 34.78 45.33 -22.17
CA GLY A 35 35.61 45.93 -23.22
C GLY A 35 36.36 44.93 -24.11
N CYS A 36 36.43 43.64 -23.75
CA CYS A 36 37.22 42.63 -24.45
C CYS A 36 36.35 41.46 -24.95
N SER A 37 36.21 41.33 -26.27
CA SER A 37 35.45 40.24 -26.90
C SER A 37 36.11 38.86 -26.73
N ASP A 38 37.44 38.81 -26.64
CA ASP A 38 38.18 37.55 -26.58
C ASP A 38 38.01 36.87 -25.22
N CYS A 39 38.16 37.62 -24.12
CA CYS A 39 37.93 37.10 -22.77
C CYS A 39 36.45 36.74 -22.53
N GLN A 40 35.52 37.48 -23.16
CA GLN A 40 34.10 37.15 -23.12
C GLN A 40 33.79 35.84 -23.85
N LYS A 41 34.45 35.58 -24.99
CA LYS A 41 34.30 34.33 -25.72
C LYS A 41 34.81 33.13 -24.92
N ILE A 42 35.96 33.25 -24.26
CA ILE A 42 36.54 32.20 -23.42
C ILE A 42 35.63 31.91 -22.21
N TYR A 43 35.05 32.93 -21.58
CA TYR A 43 34.06 32.75 -20.51
C TYR A 43 32.81 32.00 -20.99
N ASN A 44 32.29 32.33 -22.17
CA ASN A 44 31.14 31.64 -22.75
C ASN A 44 31.47 30.18 -23.09
N GLU A 45 32.67 29.88 -23.58
CA GLU A 45 33.15 28.50 -23.82
C GLU A 45 33.28 27.70 -22.51
N LEU A 46 33.68 28.35 -21.41
CA LEU A 46 33.66 27.77 -20.05
C LEU A 46 32.23 27.49 -19.56
N GLN A 47 31.27 28.35 -19.90
CA GLN A 47 29.85 28.21 -19.53
C GLN A 47 29.11 27.17 -20.38
N GLU A 48 29.46 27.04 -21.66
CA GLU A 48 28.90 26.03 -22.58
C GLU A 48 29.47 24.63 -22.31
N ASN A 49 30.74 24.51 -21.92
CA ASN A 49 31.33 23.26 -21.45
C ASN A 49 30.96 22.99 -19.98
N ASN A 50 29.65 23.00 -19.67
CA ASN A 50 29.12 22.64 -18.35
C ASN A 50 29.57 21.22 -17.97
N VAL A 51 30.69 21.14 -17.27
CA VAL A 51 31.29 19.90 -16.76
C VAL A 51 30.26 19.12 -15.93
N ASP A 52 29.37 19.84 -15.24
CA ASP A 52 28.24 19.29 -14.49
C ASP A 52 27.18 18.61 -15.38
N GLU A 53 26.85 19.15 -16.57
CA GLU A 53 25.90 18.52 -17.49
C GLU A 53 26.50 17.29 -18.18
N VAL A 54 27.79 17.35 -18.52
CA VAL A 54 28.52 16.22 -19.12
C VAL A 54 28.71 15.09 -18.10
N LEU A 55 29.11 15.40 -16.86
CA LEU A 55 29.14 14.41 -15.76
C LEU A 55 27.74 13.90 -15.41
N ALA A 56 26.71 14.74 -15.42
CA ALA A 56 25.33 14.31 -15.20
C ALA A 56 24.84 13.38 -16.33
N LYS A 57 25.29 13.58 -17.58
CA LYS A 57 24.92 12.75 -18.73
C LYS A 57 25.71 11.43 -18.75
N GLU A 58 27.00 11.44 -18.43
CA GLU A 58 27.80 10.22 -18.30
C GLU A 58 27.37 9.37 -17.09
N SER A 59 27.13 9.99 -15.93
CA SER A 59 26.62 9.27 -14.76
C SER A 59 25.24 8.66 -15.02
N LYS A 60 24.34 9.37 -15.72
CA LYS A 60 23.06 8.81 -16.21
C LYS A 60 23.28 7.65 -17.19
N GLY A 61 24.22 7.78 -18.13
CA GLY A 61 24.55 6.71 -19.08
C GLY A 61 25.16 5.47 -18.44
N VAL A 62 25.98 5.63 -17.40
CA VAL A 62 26.53 4.53 -16.60
C VAL A 62 25.43 3.87 -15.77
N LEU A 63 24.56 4.65 -15.12
CA LEU A 63 23.42 4.14 -14.35
C LEU A 63 22.44 3.36 -15.23
N GLU A 64 22.15 3.84 -16.45
CA GLU A 64 21.32 3.13 -17.43
C GLU A 64 21.97 1.85 -17.95
N ARG A 65 23.30 1.83 -18.16
CA ARG A 65 24.03 0.61 -18.55
C ARG A 65 24.03 -0.43 -17.43
N HIS A 66 24.21 -0.03 -16.17
CA HIS A 66 24.12 -0.93 -15.02
C HIS A 66 22.69 -1.45 -14.85
N ALA A 67 21.68 -0.60 -14.93
CA ALA A 67 20.27 -0.99 -14.88
C ALA A 67 19.88 -1.96 -16.01
N LYS A 68 20.41 -1.76 -17.23
CA LYS A 68 20.17 -2.65 -18.37
C LYS A 68 20.90 -3.99 -18.22
N LYS A 69 22.10 -4.00 -17.66
CA LYS A 69 22.89 -5.23 -17.39
C LYS A 69 22.22 -6.08 -16.31
N GLU A 70 21.83 -5.48 -15.18
CA GLU A 70 21.08 -6.17 -14.13
C GLU A 70 19.74 -6.69 -14.63
N ARG A 71 19.01 -5.88 -15.43
CA ARG A 71 17.75 -6.30 -16.03
C ARG A 71 17.90 -7.47 -16.99
N ASN A 72 18.96 -7.49 -17.81
CA ASN A 72 19.24 -8.62 -18.68
C ASN A 72 19.61 -9.88 -17.88
N ALA A 73 20.32 -9.73 -16.75
CA ALA A 73 20.61 -10.84 -15.85
C ALA A 73 19.33 -11.38 -15.18
N ALA A 74 18.47 -10.49 -14.65
CA ALA A 74 17.18 -10.84 -14.07
C ALA A 74 16.25 -11.51 -15.08
N TYR A 75 16.20 -11.00 -16.33
CA TYR A 75 15.44 -11.62 -17.41
C TYR A 75 15.97 -13.02 -17.75
N LYS A 76 17.29 -13.19 -17.88
CA LYS A 76 17.90 -14.51 -18.12
C LYS A 76 17.59 -15.49 -16.99
N ALA A 77 17.69 -15.06 -15.73
CA ALA A 77 17.30 -15.87 -14.58
C ALA A 77 15.81 -16.24 -14.64
N GLY A 78 14.93 -15.29 -14.98
CA GLY A 78 13.49 -15.53 -15.16
C GLY A 78 13.19 -16.58 -16.24
N VAL A 79 13.90 -16.56 -17.36
CA VAL A 79 13.77 -17.57 -18.44
C VAL A 79 14.20 -18.96 -17.96
N VAL A 80 15.30 -19.06 -17.21
CA VAL A 80 15.76 -20.34 -16.64
C VAL A 80 14.75 -20.90 -15.64
N ILE A 81 14.24 -20.06 -14.73
CA ILE A 81 13.20 -20.47 -13.77
C ILE A 81 11.94 -20.93 -14.50
N ALA A 82 11.48 -20.20 -15.52
CA ALA A 82 10.32 -20.58 -16.32
C ALA A 82 10.51 -21.94 -17.01
N ALA A 83 11.70 -22.23 -17.55
CA ALA A 83 12.02 -23.52 -18.14
C ALA A 83 12.00 -24.66 -17.11
N ILE A 84 12.50 -24.42 -15.89
CA ILE A 84 12.46 -25.41 -14.79
C ILE A 84 11.00 -25.69 -14.39
N LEU A 85 10.15 -24.67 -14.32
CA LEU A 85 8.73 -24.83 -13.98
C LEU A 85 7.92 -25.62 -15.03
N LEU A 86 8.42 -25.77 -16.25
CA LEU A 86 7.80 -26.63 -17.26
C LEU A 86 8.03 -28.13 -16.99
N LEU A 87 9.10 -28.51 -16.29
CA LEU A 87 9.41 -29.92 -16.01
C LEU A 87 8.27 -30.67 -15.31
N PRO A 88 7.71 -30.22 -14.16
CA PRO A 88 6.60 -30.91 -13.52
C PRO A 88 5.34 -30.94 -14.39
N ILE A 89 5.09 -29.91 -15.21
CA ILE A 89 3.95 -29.87 -16.14
C ILE A 89 4.09 -30.98 -17.20
N VAL A 90 5.27 -31.11 -17.81
CA VAL A 90 5.54 -32.15 -18.82
C VAL A 90 5.47 -33.54 -18.21
N ILE A 91 6.07 -33.75 -17.04
CA ILE A 91 6.04 -35.05 -16.36
C ILE A 91 4.60 -35.48 -16.06
N THR A 92 3.81 -34.59 -15.46
CA THR A 92 2.41 -34.90 -15.12
C THR A 92 1.57 -35.13 -16.37
N PHE A 93 1.81 -34.40 -17.46
CA PHE A 93 1.15 -34.63 -18.74
C PHE A 93 1.43 -36.02 -19.31
N ILE A 94 2.69 -36.47 -19.32
CA ILE A 94 3.08 -37.79 -19.84
C ILE A 94 2.46 -38.91 -18.99
N VAL A 95 2.52 -38.81 -17.66
CA VAL A 95 1.92 -39.79 -16.75
C VAL A 95 0.41 -39.87 -16.95
N GLN A 96 -0.25 -38.74 -17.17
CA GLN A 96 -1.68 -38.66 -17.43
C GLN A 96 -2.06 -39.37 -18.73
N LEU A 97 -1.29 -39.16 -19.81
CA LEU A 97 -1.50 -39.85 -21.08
C LEU A 97 -1.25 -41.35 -20.97
N ALA A 98 -0.24 -41.78 -20.21
CA ALA A 98 0.11 -43.18 -20.04
C ALA A 98 -0.92 -43.97 -19.21
N THR A 99 -1.50 -43.32 -18.19
CA THR A 99 -2.49 -43.94 -17.28
C THR A 99 -3.92 -43.89 -17.79
N GLY A 100 -4.21 -43.06 -18.81
CA GLY A 100 -5.56 -42.89 -19.36
C GLY A 100 -6.56 -42.21 -18.41
N MET A 101 -6.09 -41.69 -17.27
CA MET A 101 -6.91 -40.92 -16.34
C MET A 101 -7.25 -39.53 -16.93
N GLY A 102 -8.35 -38.90 -16.51
CA GLY A 102 -8.75 -37.56 -17.00
C GLY A 102 -7.77 -36.43 -16.64
N LEU A 103 -7.75 -35.35 -17.41
CA LEU A 103 -6.77 -34.24 -17.33
C LEU A 103 -6.80 -33.38 -16.03
N GLY A 104 -7.55 -33.77 -15.01
CA GLY A 104 -7.75 -32.98 -13.79
C GLY A 104 -6.46 -32.65 -13.06
N VAL A 105 -5.67 -33.68 -12.70
CA VAL A 105 -4.41 -33.52 -11.96
C VAL A 105 -3.44 -32.64 -12.76
N PHE A 106 -3.31 -32.89 -14.06
CA PHE A 106 -2.51 -32.06 -14.96
C PHE A 106 -2.93 -30.58 -14.95
N SER A 107 -4.24 -30.28 -15.00
CA SER A 107 -4.74 -28.91 -14.98
C SER A 107 -4.45 -28.20 -13.65
N VAL A 108 -4.62 -28.88 -12.51
CA VAL A 108 -4.29 -28.32 -11.19
C VAL A 108 -2.79 -28.05 -11.06
N VAL A 109 -1.94 -28.99 -11.52
CA VAL A 109 -0.48 -28.80 -11.50
C VAL A 109 -0.07 -27.63 -12.39
N THR A 110 -0.66 -27.52 -13.59
CA THR A 110 -0.40 -26.39 -14.49
C THR A 110 -0.76 -25.06 -13.84
N ALA A 111 -1.95 -24.94 -13.25
CA ALA A 111 -2.36 -23.73 -12.54
C ALA A 111 -1.49 -23.44 -11.30
N SER A 112 -0.99 -24.46 -10.62
CA SER A 112 -0.06 -24.31 -9.49
C SER A 112 1.29 -23.78 -9.94
N MET A 113 1.81 -24.28 -11.06
CA MET A 113 3.06 -23.78 -11.65
C MET A 113 2.91 -22.36 -12.21
N MET A 114 1.74 -22.01 -12.74
CA MET A 114 1.43 -20.62 -13.11
C MET A 114 1.47 -19.67 -11.90
N LEU A 115 1.07 -20.13 -10.71
CA LEU A 115 1.12 -19.31 -9.50
C LEU A 115 2.57 -19.08 -9.08
N VAL A 116 3.39 -20.12 -9.11
CA VAL A 116 4.83 -20.01 -8.84
C VAL A 116 5.50 -19.08 -9.86
N ALA A 117 5.16 -19.19 -11.14
CA ALA A 117 5.64 -18.30 -12.18
C ALA A 117 5.17 -16.85 -11.97
N ALA A 118 3.94 -16.64 -11.53
CA ALA A 118 3.41 -15.31 -11.22
C ALA A 118 4.19 -14.62 -10.09
N LEU A 119 4.63 -15.37 -9.08
CA LEU A 119 5.36 -14.82 -7.93
C LEU A 119 6.88 -14.68 -8.18
N THR A 120 7.45 -15.47 -9.09
CA THR A 120 8.91 -15.51 -9.34
C THR A 120 9.30 -14.88 -10.67
N VAL A 121 8.71 -15.33 -11.78
CA VAL A 121 9.09 -14.95 -13.15
C VAL A 121 8.52 -13.58 -13.53
N VAL A 122 7.26 -13.28 -13.18
CA VAL A 122 6.62 -12.01 -13.55
C VAL A 122 7.32 -10.77 -12.98
N PRO A 123 7.77 -10.75 -11.70
CA PRO A 123 8.57 -9.63 -11.17
C PRO A 123 9.91 -9.46 -11.88
N LEU A 124 10.54 -10.54 -12.34
CA LEU A 124 11.84 -10.53 -13.02
C LEU A 124 11.74 -10.05 -14.48
N MET A 125 10.64 -10.39 -15.17
CA MET A 125 10.45 -10.04 -16.59
C MET A 125 9.71 -8.72 -16.81
N SER A 126 8.86 -8.31 -15.87
CA SER A 126 8.05 -7.09 -16.04
C SER A 126 8.88 -5.82 -15.91
N THR A 127 8.61 -4.86 -16.80
CA THR A 127 9.34 -3.60 -16.88
C THR A 127 8.64 -2.50 -16.10
N ASN A 128 7.32 -2.40 -16.26
CA ASN A 128 6.46 -1.41 -15.66
C ASN A 128 5.43 -2.07 -14.74
N ASN A 129 5.13 -1.44 -13.61
CA ASN A 129 4.14 -1.87 -12.62
C ASN A 129 4.32 -3.34 -12.22
N ARG A 130 5.56 -3.74 -11.90
CA ARG A 130 5.94 -5.12 -11.54
C ARG A 130 5.04 -5.71 -10.47
N LEU A 131 4.83 -4.97 -9.39
CA LEU A 131 4.01 -5.41 -8.27
C LEU A 131 2.54 -5.61 -8.67
N LEU A 132 1.96 -4.69 -9.45
CA LEU A 132 0.59 -4.82 -9.93
C LEU A 132 0.39 -6.08 -10.80
N LYS A 133 1.28 -6.30 -11.77
CA LYS A 133 1.21 -7.46 -12.66
C LYS A 133 1.43 -8.78 -11.92
N CYS A 134 2.35 -8.79 -10.94
CA CYS A 134 2.56 -9.93 -10.06
C CYS A 134 1.28 -10.27 -9.27
N ILE A 135 0.66 -9.27 -8.63
CA ILE A 135 -0.59 -9.46 -7.87
C ILE A 135 -1.71 -9.97 -8.79
N LEU A 136 -1.93 -9.32 -9.94
CA LEU A 136 -3.00 -9.72 -10.87
C LEU A 136 -2.78 -11.14 -11.42
N ALA A 137 -1.56 -11.47 -11.83
CA ALA A 137 -1.22 -12.81 -12.32
C ALA A 137 -1.36 -13.86 -11.22
N GLY A 138 -0.93 -13.54 -9.99
CA GLY A 138 -1.03 -14.44 -8.84
C GLY A 138 -2.48 -14.72 -8.46
N VAL A 139 -3.33 -13.69 -8.37
CA VAL A 139 -4.77 -13.84 -8.10
C VAL A 139 -5.46 -14.64 -9.21
N ALA A 140 -5.17 -14.34 -10.49
CA ALA A 140 -5.73 -15.08 -11.61
C ALA A 140 -5.32 -16.56 -11.58
N SER A 141 -4.06 -16.84 -11.28
CA SER A 141 -3.57 -18.22 -11.19
C SER A 141 -4.19 -18.97 -10.01
N LEU A 142 -4.36 -18.31 -8.86
CA LEU A 142 -5.04 -18.91 -7.72
C LEU A 142 -6.50 -19.24 -8.03
N MET A 143 -7.21 -18.34 -8.75
CA MET A 143 -8.57 -18.62 -9.21
C MET A 143 -8.63 -19.83 -10.15
N LEU A 144 -7.63 -19.99 -11.04
CA LEU A 144 -7.52 -21.19 -11.88
C LEU A 144 -7.32 -22.46 -11.05
N ILE A 145 -6.48 -22.41 -10.00
CA ILE A 145 -6.30 -23.56 -9.09
C ILE A 145 -7.64 -23.94 -8.46
N LEU A 146 -8.35 -22.97 -7.87
CA LEU A 146 -9.64 -23.22 -7.24
C LEU A 146 -10.66 -23.77 -8.24
N PHE A 147 -10.67 -23.27 -9.47
CA PHE A 147 -11.54 -23.74 -10.54
C PHE A 147 -11.27 -25.21 -10.90
N PHE A 148 -10.01 -25.58 -11.13
CA PHE A 148 -9.68 -26.96 -11.49
C PHE A 148 -9.89 -27.94 -10.33
N VAL A 149 -9.58 -27.53 -9.09
CA VAL A 149 -9.85 -28.33 -7.89
C VAL A 149 -11.36 -28.55 -7.69
N ASP A 150 -12.20 -27.53 -7.91
CA ASP A 150 -13.66 -27.69 -7.87
C ASP A 150 -14.13 -28.69 -8.93
N ARG A 151 -13.68 -28.54 -10.18
CA ARG A 151 -14.03 -29.45 -11.28
C ARG A 151 -13.57 -30.89 -11.04
N MET A 152 -12.45 -31.10 -10.37
CA MET A 152 -11.98 -32.43 -9.99
C MET A 152 -12.85 -33.10 -8.92
N ASN A 153 -13.46 -32.31 -8.03
CA ASN A 153 -14.26 -32.81 -6.90
C ASN A 153 -15.77 -32.84 -7.19
N GLY A 154 -16.17 -32.96 -8.45
CA GLY A 154 -17.58 -33.04 -8.86
C GLY A 154 -18.22 -31.71 -9.27
N GLY A 155 -17.53 -30.58 -9.05
CA GLY A 155 -17.91 -29.26 -9.55
C GLY A 155 -19.09 -28.61 -8.84
N GLY A 156 -19.35 -27.35 -9.18
CA GLY A 156 -20.55 -26.61 -8.80
C GLY A 156 -20.38 -25.72 -7.57
N ASN A 157 -19.26 -25.81 -6.86
CA ASN A 157 -18.97 -25.01 -5.67
C ASN A 157 -17.86 -23.98 -5.90
N PHE A 158 -17.41 -23.76 -7.14
CA PHE A 158 -16.35 -22.81 -7.45
C PHE A 158 -16.58 -21.42 -6.84
N LEU A 159 -17.77 -20.85 -7.00
CA LEU A 159 -18.07 -19.51 -6.48
C LEU A 159 -18.04 -19.46 -4.94
N PHE A 160 -18.45 -20.55 -4.28
CA PHE A 160 -18.44 -20.69 -2.83
C PHE A 160 -17.01 -20.61 -2.27
N TRP A 161 -16.02 -21.17 -2.96
CA TRP A 161 -14.62 -21.08 -2.55
C TRP A 161 -13.92 -19.83 -3.07
N ALA A 162 -14.21 -19.43 -4.31
CA ALA A 162 -13.52 -18.34 -4.98
C ALA A 162 -13.79 -16.99 -4.30
N ILE A 163 -15.04 -16.69 -3.98
CA ILE A 163 -15.42 -15.35 -3.53
C ILE A 163 -14.86 -15.00 -2.14
N PRO A 164 -15.01 -15.83 -1.10
CA PRO A 164 -14.34 -15.61 0.18
C PRO A 164 -12.80 -15.51 0.05
N THR A 165 -12.21 -16.29 -0.87
CA THR A 165 -10.76 -16.24 -1.13
C THR A 165 -10.34 -14.91 -1.74
N VAL A 166 -11.07 -14.41 -2.75
CA VAL A 166 -10.82 -13.08 -3.34
C VAL A 166 -10.98 -12.00 -2.28
N PHE A 167 -12.02 -12.07 -1.45
CA PHE A 167 -12.23 -11.12 -0.37
C PHE A 167 -11.03 -11.07 0.59
N GLY A 168 -10.58 -12.22 1.10
CA GLY A 168 -9.43 -12.29 2.01
C GLY A 168 -8.16 -11.69 1.41
N ILE A 169 -7.92 -11.91 0.12
CA ILE A 169 -6.76 -11.34 -0.60
C ILE A 169 -6.96 -9.83 -0.85
N SER A 170 -8.18 -9.41 -1.16
CA SER A 170 -8.55 -8.00 -1.42
C SER A 170 -8.20 -7.10 -0.24
N ILE A 171 -8.55 -7.52 0.99
CA ILE A 171 -8.29 -6.74 2.21
C ILE A 171 -6.83 -6.30 2.31
N VAL A 172 -5.89 -7.17 1.92
CA VAL A 172 -4.45 -6.92 2.03
C VAL A 172 -3.90 -6.25 0.77
N LEU A 173 -4.24 -6.74 -0.41
CA LEU A 173 -3.59 -6.34 -1.67
C LEU A 173 -4.29 -5.19 -2.38
N PHE A 174 -5.60 -5.01 -2.23
CA PHE A 174 -6.36 -3.97 -2.92
C PHE A 174 -5.91 -2.54 -2.56
N PRO A 175 -5.63 -2.20 -1.28
CA PRO A 175 -5.07 -0.88 -0.93
C PRO A 175 -3.75 -0.58 -1.66
N ILE A 176 -2.93 -1.60 -1.88
CA ILE A 176 -1.66 -1.48 -2.61
C ILE A 176 -1.93 -1.30 -4.11
N VAL A 177 -2.80 -2.13 -4.67
CA VAL A 177 -3.19 -2.09 -6.09
C VAL A 177 -3.76 -0.72 -6.47
N ILE A 178 -4.70 -0.17 -5.69
CA ILE A 178 -5.32 1.12 -6.00
C ILE A 178 -4.33 2.29 -5.89
N CYS A 179 -3.29 2.16 -5.05
CA CYS A 179 -2.21 3.14 -5.00
C CYS A 179 -1.35 3.13 -6.28
N LEU A 180 -1.12 1.95 -6.86
CA LEU A 180 -0.33 1.76 -8.09
C LEU A 180 -1.06 2.13 -9.38
N VAL A 181 -2.40 2.21 -9.34
CA VAL A 181 -3.22 2.56 -10.51
C VAL A 181 -3.42 4.07 -10.61
N SER A 182 -3.24 4.61 -11.82
CA SER A 182 -3.61 5.98 -12.17
C SER A 182 -5.11 6.07 -12.40
N LEU A 183 -5.83 6.64 -11.43
CA LEU A 183 -7.28 6.86 -11.51
C LEU A 183 -7.60 8.22 -12.15
N PRO A 184 -8.79 8.37 -12.75
CA PRO A 184 -9.24 9.67 -13.26
C PRO A 184 -9.29 10.73 -12.14
N PRO A 185 -9.17 12.03 -12.48
CA PRO A 185 -9.01 13.11 -11.49
C PRO A 185 -10.08 13.12 -10.40
N VAL A 186 -11.32 12.74 -10.75
CA VAL A 186 -12.50 12.72 -9.85
C VAL A 186 -12.41 11.66 -8.74
N LEU A 187 -11.62 10.61 -8.94
CA LEU A 187 -11.48 9.47 -8.01
C LEU A 187 -10.10 9.39 -7.36
N SER A 188 -9.15 10.20 -7.81
CA SER A 188 -7.75 10.12 -7.37
C SER A 188 -7.59 10.44 -5.88
N ASP A 189 -8.40 11.35 -5.34
CA ASP A 189 -8.43 11.75 -3.93
C ASP A 189 -9.23 10.79 -3.03
N LYS A 190 -10.06 9.92 -3.64
CA LYS A 190 -11.02 9.03 -2.96
C LYS A 190 -10.55 7.58 -2.86
N LYS A 191 -9.28 7.27 -3.15
CA LYS A 191 -8.73 5.90 -3.10
C LYS A 191 -9.10 5.12 -1.82
N ALA A 192 -8.94 5.74 -0.65
CA ALA A 192 -9.25 5.08 0.62
C ALA A 192 -10.75 4.78 0.80
N LEU A 193 -11.64 5.65 0.30
CA LEU A 193 -13.09 5.42 0.32
C LEU A 193 -13.47 4.27 -0.63
N ILE A 194 -12.83 4.22 -1.81
CA ILE A 194 -13.04 3.13 -2.78
C ILE A 194 -12.63 1.80 -2.15
N THR A 195 -11.47 1.73 -1.50
CA THR A 195 -11.01 0.53 -0.77
C THR A 195 -12.02 0.08 0.28
N MET A 196 -12.45 0.99 1.17
CA MET A 196 -13.43 0.66 2.22
C MET A 196 -14.76 0.17 1.65
N THR A 197 -15.26 0.82 0.59
CA THR A 197 -16.51 0.43 -0.07
C THR A 197 -16.35 -0.93 -0.73
N TRP A 198 -15.24 -1.14 -1.43
CA TRP A 198 -14.91 -2.39 -2.11
C TRP A 198 -14.87 -3.57 -1.15
N ASP A 199 -14.14 -3.45 -0.03
CA ASP A 199 -14.03 -4.54 0.95
C ASP A 199 -15.37 -4.79 1.67
N THR A 200 -16.15 -3.74 1.94
CA THR A 200 -17.51 -3.88 2.51
C THR A 200 -18.44 -4.65 1.55
N LEU A 201 -18.39 -4.34 0.26
CA LEU A 201 -19.18 -5.04 -0.76
C LEU A 201 -18.77 -6.52 -0.87
N TRP A 202 -17.47 -6.81 -0.84
CA TRP A 202 -16.96 -8.18 -0.86
C TRP A 202 -17.38 -8.97 0.38
N LEU A 203 -17.34 -8.37 1.58
CA LEU A 203 -17.84 -9.01 2.80
C LEU A 203 -19.29 -9.47 2.64
N PHE A 204 -20.17 -8.58 2.18
CA PHE A 204 -21.59 -8.91 2.01
C PHE A 204 -21.85 -9.90 0.88
N LEU A 205 -21.03 -9.88 -0.18
CA LEU A 205 -21.09 -10.87 -1.26
C LEU A 205 -20.63 -12.25 -0.77
N THR A 206 -19.57 -12.32 0.04
CA THR A 206 -19.12 -13.54 0.71
C THR A 206 -20.22 -14.11 1.59
N MET A 207 -20.86 -13.28 2.42
CA MET A 207 -21.99 -13.72 3.25
C MET A 207 -23.16 -14.23 2.39
N PHE A 208 -23.49 -13.54 1.30
CA PHE A 208 -24.58 -13.94 0.40
C PHE A 208 -24.38 -15.37 -0.11
N ILE A 209 -23.15 -15.69 -0.54
CA ILE A 209 -22.83 -16.99 -1.12
C ILE A 209 -22.81 -18.09 -0.07
N VAL A 210 -22.29 -17.79 1.13
CA VAL A 210 -22.36 -18.73 2.24
C VAL A 210 -23.81 -19.06 2.58
N TYR A 211 -24.67 -18.04 2.69
CA TYR A 211 -26.09 -18.28 2.96
C TYR A 211 -26.83 -18.95 1.81
N TYR A 212 -26.51 -18.62 0.56
CA TYR A 212 -27.07 -19.29 -0.61
C TYR A 212 -26.79 -20.80 -0.56
N HIS A 213 -25.58 -21.20 -0.16
CA HIS A 213 -25.20 -22.60 -0.02
C HIS A 213 -25.84 -23.26 1.22
N SER A 214 -25.97 -22.55 2.34
CA SER A 214 -26.56 -23.05 3.59
C SER A 214 -28.09 -22.97 3.67
N GLY A 215 -28.77 -22.61 2.57
CA GLY A 215 -30.24 -22.54 2.51
C GLY A 215 -30.86 -21.35 3.24
N PHE A 216 -30.15 -20.22 3.32
CA PHE A 216 -30.57 -18.93 3.87
C PHE A 216 -30.95 -18.92 5.36
N THR A 217 -30.65 -19.98 6.10
CA THR A 217 -30.87 -20.05 7.55
C THR A 217 -30.00 -19.02 8.26
N GLY A 218 -30.58 -18.24 9.18
CA GLY A 218 -29.85 -17.21 9.95
C GLY A 218 -29.32 -16.03 9.12
N MET A 219 -29.75 -15.87 7.86
CA MET A 219 -29.28 -14.79 6.98
C MET A 219 -29.52 -13.40 7.61
N LYS A 220 -30.74 -13.13 8.07
CA LYS A 220 -31.10 -11.83 8.67
C LYS A 220 -30.21 -11.48 9.86
N ASP A 221 -29.99 -12.44 10.75
CA ASP A 221 -29.19 -12.24 11.96
C ASP A 221 -27.73 -11.98 11.60
N GLY A 222 -27.15 -12.76 10.70
CA GLY A 222 -25.79 -12.55 10.22
C GLY A 222 -25.57 -11.20 9.55
N TYR A 223 -26.44 -10.81 8.62
CA TYR A 223 -26.35 -9.48 7.99
C TYR A 223 -26.51 -8.35 9.01
N THR A 224 -27.36 -8.54 10.02
CA THR A 224 -27.50 -7.58 11.11
C THR A 224 -26.19 -7.45 11.89
N VAL A 225 -25.56 -8.56 12.26
CA VAL A 225 -24.24 -8.58 12.92
C VAL A 225 -23.19 -7.86 12.06
N ALA A 226 -23.10 -8.20 10.78
CA ALA A 226 -22.12 -7.59 9.88
C ALA A 226 -22.33 -6.08 9.71
N VAL A 227 -23.57 -5.61 9.55
CA VAL A 227 -23.89 -4.18 9.44
C VAL A 227 -23.46 -3.43 10.70
N VAL A 228 -23.81 -3.98 11.87
CA VAL A 228 -23.42 -3.37 13.16
C VAL A 228 -21.89 -3.33 13.26
N LEU A 229 -21.19 -4.45 13.11
CA LEU A 229 -19.73 -4.47 13.25
C LEU A 229 -19.03 -3.55 12.23
N MET A 230 -19.51 -3.50 10.99
CA MET A 230 -18.96 -2.61 9.97
C MET A 230 -19.19 -1.14 10.29
N LEU A 231 -20.27 -0.78 10.99
CA LEU A 231 -20.54 0.61 11.40
C LEU A 231 -19.38 1.16 12.24
N GLY A 232 -18.85 0.39 13.19
CA GLY A 232 -17.68 0.79 13.99
C GLY A 232 -16.44 1.05 13.13
N VAL A 233 -16.17 0.17 12.16
CA VAL A 233 -15.02 0.32 11.23
C VAL A 233 -15.19 1.58 10.36
N TRP A 234 -16.39 1.81 9.85
CA TRP A 234 -16.71 2.99 9.04
C TRP A 234 -16.60 4.29 9.85
N LEU A 235 -17.06 4.31 11.10
CA LEU A 235 -16.90 5.48 11.99
C LEU A 235 -15.43 5.85 12.18
N VAL A 236 -14.58 4.86 12.48
CA VAL A 236 -13.13 5.07 12.64
C VAL A 236 -12.51 5.60 11.35
N PHE A 237 -12.85 5.00 10.20
CA PHE A 237 -12.39 5.45 8.89
C PHE A 237 -12.78 6.91 8.61
N LEU A 238 -14.04 7.27 8.85
CA LEU A 238 -14.53 8.63 8.61
C LEU A 238 -13.80 9.66 9.47
N VAL A 239 -13.52 9.33 10.74
CA VAL A 239 -12.76 10.21 11.63
C VAL A 239 -11.32 10.40 11.13
N ILE A 240 -10.63 9.32 10.78
CA ILE A 240 -9.23 9.39 10.33
C ILE A 240 -9.12 10.20 9.04
N ARG A 241 -10.02 9.97 8.08
CA ARG A 241 -9.91 10.55 6.74
C ARG A 241 -10.52 11.96 6.62
N TYR A 242 -11.72 12.16 7.15
CA TYR A 242 -12.54 13.34 6.83
C TYR A 242 -12.65 14.37 7.95
N LEU A 243 -12.33 14.03 9.21
CA LEU A 243 -12.43 14.98 10.30
C LEU A 243 -11.32 16.06 10.19
N PRO A 244 -11.65 17.36 10.03
CA PRO A 244 -10.67 18.41 9.75
C PRO A 244 -9.95 18.90 11.02
N VAL A 245 -9.41 17.97 11.82
CA VAL A 245 -8.66 18.25 13.07
C VAL A 245 -7.23 17.73 13.00
N HIS A 246 -6.42 18.09 14.00
CA HIS A 246 -5.03 17.65 14.12
C HIS A 246 -4.93 16.12 14.21
N GLY A 247 -3.86 15.52 13.66
CA GLY A 247 -3.71 14.07 13.57
C GLY A 247 -3.83 13.34 14.92
N LEU A 248 -3.27 13.91 16.00
CA LEU A 248 -3.41 13.35 17.36
C LEU A 248 -4.87 13.37 17.88
N MET A 249 -5.66 14.39 17.52
CA MET A 249 -7.07 14.41 17.88
C MET A 249 -7.84 13.33 17.13
N ARG A 250 -7.54 13.11 15.84
CA ARG A 250 -8.15 12.02 15.07
C ARG A 250 -7.84 10.67 15.71
N ALA A 251 -6.57 10.44 16.07
CA ALA A 251 -6.15 9.23 16.76
C ALA A 251 -6.91 9.03 18.08
N GLY A 252 -6.98 10.04 18.93
CA GLY A 252 -7.67 9.94 20.22
C GLY A 252 -9.18 9.69 20.09
N ILE A 253 -9.86 10.34 19.13
CA ILE A 253 -11.28 10.10 18.86
C ILE A 253 -11.48 8.67 18.32
N SER A 254 -10.64 8.23 17.38
CA SER A 254 -10.68 6.86 16.86
C SER A 254 -10.46 5.82 17.97
N THR A 255 -9.51 6.05 18.90
CA THR A 255 -9.29 5.17 20.05
C THR A 255 -10.54 5.06 20.92
N ILE A 256 -11.18 6.18 21.26
CA ILE A 256 -12.43 6.18 22.06
C ILE A 256 -13.53 5.41 21.35
N ILE A 257 -13.73 5.65 20.05
CA ILE A 257 -14.73 4.93 19.24
C ILE A 257 -14.43 3.43 19.26
N SER A 258 -13.19 3.01 19.00
CA SER A 258 -12.80 1.59 19.02
C SER A 258 -13.04 0.93 20.37
N VAL A 259 -12.71 1.63 21.46
CA VAL A 259 -12.86 1.11 22.83
C VAL A 259 -14.35 0.95 23.18
N LEU A 260 -15.16 1.97 22.91
CA LEU A 260 -16.62 1.87 23.07
C LEU A 260 -17.20 0.74 22.23
N TRP A 261 -16.68 0.56 21.01
CA TRP A 261 -17.12 -0.51 20.12
C TRP A 261 -16.78 -1.90 20.68
N VAL A 262 -15.54 -2.11 21.13
CA VAL A 262 -15.11 -3.40 21.71
C VAL A 262 -15.91 -3.75 22.95
N VAL A 263 -16.23 -2.77 23.80
CA VAL A 263 -16.90 -3.00 25.08
C VAL A 263 -18.40 -3.23 24.93
N PHE A 264 -19.07 -2.52 24.01
CA PHE A 264 -20.53 -2.51 23.94
C PHE A 264 -21.13 -3.15 22.68
N ALA A 265 -20.33 -3.50 21.65
CA ALA A 265 -20.89 -4.04 20.41
C ALA A 265 -21.64 -5.37 20.63
N ASP A 266 -21.12 -6.25 21.47
CA ASP A 266 -21.76 -7.55 21.74
C ASP A 266 -23.07 -7.38 22.53
N ASP A 267 -23.06 -6.60 23.62
CA ASP A 267 -24.25 -6.24 24.39
C ASP A 267 -25.32 -5.58 23.48
N PHE A 268 -24.90 -4.72 22.54
CA PHE A 268 -25.78 -4.09 21.57
C PHE A 268 -26.36 -5.07 20.55
N LEU A 269 -25.56 -6.04 20.08
CA LEU A 269 -26.01 -7.11 19.20
C LEU A 269 -27.02 -8.03 19.89
N GLU A 270 -26.76 -8.41 21.14
CA GLU A 270 -27.67 -9.25 21.92
C GLU A 270 -29.03 -8.54 22.13
N PHE A 271 -28.99 -7.23 22.37
CA PHE A 271 -30.19 -6.41 22.44
C PHE A 271 -30.96 -6.34 21.11
N ILE A 272 -30.27 -6.16 19.98
CA ILE A 272 -30.93 -6.09 18.67
C ILE A 272 -31.56 -7.43 18.28
N LEU A 273 -30.79 -8.51 18.40
CA LEU A 273 -31.16 -9.84 17.91
C LEU A 273 -32.18 -10.53 18.83
N TYR A 274 -31.98 -10.47 20.14
CA TYR A 274 -32.75 -11.26 21.11
C TYR A 274 -33.62 -10.42 22.05
N LYS A 275 -33.59 -9.09 21.94
CA LYS A 275 -34.28 -8.16 22.86
C LYS A 275 -33.91 -8.34 24.33
N ARG A 276 -32.77 -9.01 24.60
CA ARG A 276 -32.26 -9.19 25.96
C ARG A 276 -31.41 -7.98 26.33
N LYS A 277 -31.61 -7.46 27.54
CA LYS A 277 -30.76 -6.42 28.12
C LYS A 277 -29.70 -7.10 28.98
N VAL A 278 -28.54 -7.34 28.39
CA VAL A 278 -27.34 -7.77 29.12
C VAL A 278 -26.34 -6.62 29.03
N LEU A 279 -25.67 -6.34 30.14
CA LEU A 279 -24.59 -5.37 30.17
C LEU A 279 -23.39 -6.08 30.80
N THR A 280 -22.46 -6.56 29.97
CA THR A 280 -21.36 -7.41 30.45
C THR A 280 -20.51 -6.69 31.50
N ILE A 281 -20.36 -5.37 31.36
CA ILE A 281 -19.65 -4.52 32.32
C ILE A 281 -20.29 -4.48 33.72
N SER A 282 -21.59 -4.80 33.84
CA SER A 282 -22.29 -4.80 35.13
C SER A 282 -21.79 -5.88 36.09
N HIS A 283 -21.13 -6.92 35.56
CA HIS A 283 -20.54 -8.00 36.34
C HIS A 283 -19.11 -7.70 36.82
N MET A 284 -18.63 -6.47 36.62
CA MET A 284 -17.30 -6.05 37.06
C MET A 284 -17.18 -6.16 38.60
N ASN A 285 -16.17 -6.89 39.03
CA ASN A 285 -15.68 -6.92 40.39
C ASN A 285 -14.15 -7.05 40.36
N LEU A 286 -13.42 -5.93 40.46
CA LEU A 286 -11.96 -5.90 40.32
C LEU A 286 -11.22 -6.71 41.40
N SER A 287 -11.91 -7.13 42.45
CA SER A 287 -11.38 -8.01 43.49
C SER A 287 -11.56 -9.50 43.18
N ASP A 288 -12.43 -9.86 42.24
CA ASP A 288 -12.71 -11.23 41.83
C ASP A 288 -12.29 -11.46 40.37
N TRP A 289 -11.37 -12.39 40.16
CA TRP A 289 -10.85 -12.80 38.85
C TRP A 289 -10.99 -14.31 38.63
N SER A 290 -11.90 -14.95 39.37
CA SER A 290 -12.04 -16.41 39.37
C SER A 290 -13.07 -16.93 38.35
N THR A 291 -14.09 -16.14 38.04
CA THR A 291 -15.18 -16.55 37.13
C THR A 291 -15.08 -15.85 35.77
N ALA A 292 -15.41 -16.55 34.68
CA ALA A 292 -15.36 -15.97 33.32
C ALA A 292 -16.19 -14.67 33.20
N LEU A 293 -17.33 -14.59 33.90
CA LEU A 293 -18.18 -13.41 33.92
C LEU A 293 -17.48 -12.20 34.57
N SER A 294 -16.88 -12.41 35.75
CA SER A 294 -16.11 -11.37 36.45
C SER A 294 -14.85 -10.95 35.67
N ILE A 295 -14.15 -11.91 35.06
CA ILE A 295 -12.96 -11.66 34.24
C ILE A 295 -13.34 -10.77 33.04
N ASN A 296 -14.38 -11.14 32.29
CA ASN A 296 -14.80 -10.37 31.12
C ASN A 296 -15.26 -8.95 31.52
N GLY A 297 -16.07 -8.83 32.58
CA GLY A 297 -16.50 -7.53 33.11
C GLY A 297 -15.32 -6.65 33.52
N ASN A 298 -14.33 -7.21 34.21
CA ASN A 298 -13.11 -6.51 34.63
C ASN A 298 -12.26 -6.08 33.44
N ILE A 299 -12.03 -6.96 32.46
CA ILE A 299 -11.26 -6.65 31.25
C ILE A 299 -11.93 -5.52 30.46
N PHE A 300 -13.25 -5.59 30.26
CA PHE A 300 -13.99 -4.54 29.56
C PHE A 300 -13.96 -3.21 30.30
N PHE A 301 -14.10 -3.21 31.62
CA PHE A 301 -13.97 -1.98 32.41
C PHE A 301 -12.57 -1.37 32.32
N ILE A 302 -11.52 -2.18 32.49
CA ILE A 302 -10.13 -1.70 32.41
C ILE A 302 -9.84 -1.15 31.01
N THR A 303 -10.29 -1.86 29.96
CA THR A 303 -10.15 -1.43 28.57
C THR A 303 -10.88 -0.11 28.31
N LEU A 304 -12.09 0.04 28.86
CA LEU A 304 -12.88 1.26 28.76
C LEU A 304 -12.17 2.45 29.42
N VAL A 305 -11.76 2.31 30.69
CA VAL A 305 -11.14 3.40 31.47
C VAL A 305 -9.79 3.78 30.88
N SER A 306 -8.91 2.80 30.63
CA SER A 306 -7.57 3.06 30.09
C SER A 306 -7.64 3.61 28.66
N GLY A 307 -8.49 3.04 27.81
CA GLY A 307 -8.70 3.47 26.44
C GLY A 307 -9.26 4.89 26.33
N CYS A 308 -10.27 5.23 27.14
CA CYS A 308 -10.80 6.59 27.19
C CYS A 308 -9.79 7.59 27.76
N ALA A 309 -9.02 7.22 28.79
CA ALA A 309 -7.98 8.08 29.34
C ALA A 309 -6.90 8.40 28.28
N ILE A 310 -6.40 7.39 27.56
CA ILE A 310 -5.44 7.57 26.47
C ILE A 310 -6.03 8.45 25.37
N GLY A 311 -7.27 8.18 24.95
CA GLY A 311 -7.95 8.96 23.93
C GLY A 311 -8.10 10.45 24.30
N LEU A 312 -8.50 10.74 25.53
CA LEU A 312 -8.64 12.10 26.04
C LEU A 312 -7.30 12.84 26.11
N VAL A 313 -6.23 12.17 26.54
CA VAL A 313 -4.87 12.74 26.55
C VAL A 313 -4.42 13.10 25.13
N LEU A 314 -4.61 12.19 24.17
CA LEU A 314 -4.27 12.44 22.75
C LEU A 314 -5.06 13.62 22.17
N ILE A 315 -6.34 13.72 22.49
CA ILE A 315 -7.19 14.86 22.09
C ILE A 315 -6.68 16.16 22.71
N GLY A 316 -6.37 16.16 24.02
CA GLY A 316 -5.85 17.33 24.73
C GLY A 316 -4.53 17.84 24.15
N ILE A 317 -3.56 16.95 23.94
CA ILE A 317 -2.27 17.28 23.32
C ILE A 317 -2.48 17.80 21.90
N GLY A 318 -3.33 17.13 21.11
CA GLY A 318 -3.64 17.54 19.74
C GLY A 318 -4.29 18.93 19.66
N ALA A 319 -5.17 19.27 20.59
CA ALA A 319 -5.81 20.57 20.68
C ALA A 319 -4.81 21.68 21.03
N LEU A 320 -3.90 21.42 21.98
CA LEU A 320 -2.83 22.37 22.34
C LEU A 320 -1.89 22.65 21.16
N LEU A 321 -1.50 21.63 20.41
CA LEU A 321 -0.64 21.77 19.22
C LEU A 321 -1.34 22.52 18.09
N MET A 322 -2.63 22.24 17.86
CA MET A 322 -3.43 22.99 16.88
C MET A 322 -3.50 24.48 17.24
N ARG A 323 -3.71 24.81 18.52
CA ARG A 323 -3.75 26.19 19.00
C ARG A 323 -2.41 26.91 18.80
N LYS A 324 -1.28 26.25 19.11
CA LYS A 324 0.06 26.81 18.88
C LYS A 324 0.31 27.11 17.39
N LYS A 325 -0.05 26.19 16.49
CA LYS A 325 0.10 26.36 15.04
C LYS A 325 -0.72 27.54 14.52
N ASN A 326 -1.96 27.71 15.01
CA ASN A 326 -2.82 28.82 14.61
C ASN A 326 -2.27 30.16 15.09
N VAL A 327 -1.71 30.24 16.30
CA VAL A 327 -1.08 31.46 16.82
C VAL A 327 0.18 31.82 16.03
N GLN A 328 1.01 30.85 15.65
CA GLN A 328 2.19 31.10 14.81
C GLN A 328 1.84 31.59 13.40
N LYS A 329 0.70 31.17 12.84
CA LYS A 329 0.23 31.60 11.51
C LYS A 329 -0.32 33.03 11.49
N MET A 330 -0.63 33.61 12.66
CA MET A 330 -1.14 34.98 12.81
C MET A 330 -0.04 36.00 13.15
N ARG A 331 1.19 35.56 13.43
CA ARG A 331 2.38 36.41 13.56
C ARG A 331 3.15 36.41 12.26
#